data_AF-A0A966SKC7-F1
#
_entry.id   AF-A0A966SKC7-F1
#
_cell.length_a   1.000
_cell.length_b   1.000
_cell.length_c   1.000
_cell.angle_alpha   90.00
_cell.angle_beta   90.00
_cell.angle_gamma   90.00
#
_symmetry.space_group_name_H-M   'P 1'
#
loop_
_entity.id
_entity.type
_entity.pdbx_description
1 polymer ?
#
loop_
_entity_poly.entity_id
_entity_poly.type
_entity_poly.pdbx_seq_one_letter_code
_entity_poly.pdbx_strand_id
1 'polypeptide(L)'
;MSWLKHWKVILALVALFLLGAATGTAITLKVVKRIIDTRTNPERMSQTMLREYQRRLKLTPEQVERISPILQRTGSEMWNLRTEMSGRTLQVIRLAHDEIAGELTPEQREEFARVNKEMRERYRPPGPKGPFQKG
;
A
#
# COMPACT_ATOMS: atom_id res chain seq x y z
N MET A 1 -13.87 -47.44 14.98
CA MET A 1 -12.81 -46.55 15.51
C MET A 1 -11.66 -46.40 14.50
N SER A 2 -11.89 -45.81 13.32
CA SER A 2 -10.84 -45.61 12.28
C SER A 2 -10.19 -44.21 12.32
N TRP A 3 -10.71 -43.30 13.15
CA TRP A 3 -10.27 -41.90 13.23
C TRP A 3 -8.81 -41.73 13.68
N LEU A 4 -8.33 -42.62 14.57
CA LEU A 4 -6.93 -42.62 15.05
C LEU A 4 -5.91 -42.96 13.95
N LYS A 5 -6.31 -43.66 12.88
CA LYS A 5 -5.38 -44.05 11.79
C LYS A 5 -5.14 -42.94 10.78
N HIS A 6 -5.96 -41.90 10.74
CA HIS A 6 -5.86 -40.83 9.74
C HIS A 6 -5.31 -39.52 10.32
N TRP A 7 -5.05 -39.46 11.64
CA TRP A 7 -4.50 -38.27 12.29
C TRP A 7 -3.15 -37.84 11.71
N LYS A 8 -2.30 -38.79 11.29
CA LYS A 8 -1.02 -38.50 10.61
C LYS A 8 -1.24 -37.85 9.24
N VAL A 9 -2.28 -38.26 8.52
CA VAL A 9 -2.66 -37.66 7.22
C VAL A 9 -3.20 -36.25 7.44
N ILE A 10 -4.06 -36.07 8.45
CA ILE A 10 -4.58 -34.75 8.83
C ILE A 10 -3.43 -33.82 9.23
N LEU A 11 -2.48 -34.28 10.05
CA LEU A 11 -1.29 -33.50 10.40
C LEU A 11 -0.45 -33.14 9.17
N ALA A 12 -0.23 -34.08 8.26
CA ALA A 12 0.52 -33.81 7.04
C ALA A 12 -0.17 -32.74 6.17
N LEU A 13 -1.49 -32.81 6.03
CA LEU A 13 -2.29 -31.81 5.30
C LEU A 13 -2.28 -30.45 5.97
N VAL A 14 -2.43 -30.40 7.31
CA VAL A 14 -2.32 -29.16 8.08
C VAL A 14 -0.93 -28.55 7.93
N ALA A 15 0.13 -29.36 8.02
CA ALA A 15 1.50 -28.89 7.81
C ALA A 15 1.70 -28.33 6.40
N LEU A 16 1.20 -29.01 5.36
CA LEU A 16 1.27 -28.55 3.97
C LEU A 16 0.50 -27.23 3.79
N PHE A 17 -0.68 -27.13 4.38
CA PHE A 17 -1.50 -25.92 4.37
C PHE A 17 -0.80 -24.75 5.05
N LEU A 18 -0.25 -24.96 6.25
CA LEU A 18 0.51 -23.94 6.97
C LEU A 18 1.73 -23.48 6.18
N LEU A 19 2.44 -24.41 5.53
CA LEU A 19 3.57 -24.08 4.67
C LEU A 19 3.14 -23.25 3.46
N GLY A 20 2.02 -23.61 2.82
CA GLY A 20 1.41 -22.85 1.73
C GLY A 20 0.95 -21.46 2.17
N ALA A 21 0.27 -21.34 3.32
CA ALA A 21 -0.21 -20.08 3.87
C ALA A 21 0.95 -19.14 4.25
N ALA A 22 2.00 -19.67 4.88
CA ALA A 22 3.20 -18.92 5.21
C ALA A 22 3.90 -18.39 3.94
N THR A 23 4.05 -19.26 2.94
CA THR A 23 4.66 -18.90 1.65
C THR A 23 3.84 -17.84 0.92
N GLY A 24 2.52 -18.05 0.81
CA GLY A 24 1.60 -17.11 0.17
C GLY A 24 1.59 -15.75 0.86
N THR A 25 1.60 -15.72 2.19
CA THR A 25 1.68 -14.48 2.99
C THR A 25 3.00 -13.75 2.73
N ALA A 26 4.13 -14.45 2.79
CA ALA A 26 5.45 -13.85 2.54
C ALA A 26 5.56 -13.25 1.13
N ILE A 27 5.09 -13.96 0.11
CA ILE A 27 5.04 -13.47 -1.28
C ILE A 27 4.16 -12.23 -1.38
N THR A 28 2.94 -12.30 -0.84
CA THR A 28 1.97 -11.19 -0.88
C THR A 28 2.54 -9.94 -0.24
N LEU A 29 3.11 -10.06 0.98
CA LEU A 29 3.73 -8.94 1.69
C LEU A 29 4.89 -8.33 0.89
N LYS A 30 5.73 -9.15 0.25
CA LYS A 30 6.85 -8.67 -0.57
C LYS A 30 6.38 -7.93 -1.82
N VAL A 31 5.36 -8.45 -2.51
CA VAL A 31 4.77 -7.83 -3.71
C VAL A 31 4.09 -6.51 -3.35
N VAL A 32 3.24 -6.51 -2.32
CA VAL A 32 2.55 -5.30 -1.84
C VAL A 32 3.57 -4.24 -1.43
N LYS A 33 4.59 -4.61 -0.66
CA LYS A 33 5.66 -3.69 -0.26
C LYS A 33 6.34 -3.07 -1.47
N ARG A 34 6.70 -3.86 -2.49
CA ARG A 34 7.32 -3.37 -3.72
C ARG A 34 6.40 -2.42 -4.49
N ILE A 35 5.11 -2.73 -4.58
CA ILE A 35 4.14 -1.87 -5.27
C ILE A 35 3.99 -0.54 -4.54
N ILE A 36 3.80 -0.56 -3.21
CA ILE A 36 3.67 0.65 -2.40
C ILE A 36 4.93 1.50 -2.56
N ASP A 37 6.08 0.91 -2.36
CA ASP A 37 7.37 1.58 -2.40
C ASP A 37 7.71 2.17 -3.77
N THR A 38 7.34 1.50 -4.86
CA THR A 38 7.47 2.06 -6.22
C THR A 38 6.50 3.23 -6.44
N ARG A 39 5.33 3.22 -5.79
CA ARG A 39 4.35 4.31 -5.87
C ARG A 39 4.68 5.49 -4.95
N THR A 40 5.40 5.24 -3.86
CA THR A 40 5.70 6.25 -2.83
C THR A 40 7.11 6.80 -2.87
N ASN A 41 7.99 6.21 -3.68
CA ASN A 41 9.36 6.68 -3.84
C ASN A 41 9.61 7.01 -5.33
N PRO A 42 9.70 8.31 -5.70
CA PRO A 42 9.87 8.73 -7.08
C PRO A 42 11.15 8.15 -7.72
N GLU A 43 12.21 8.00 -6.93
CA GLU A 43 13.49 7.45 -7.38
C GLU A 43 13.42 5.93 -7.64
N ARG A 44 12.67 5.19 -6.81
CA ARG A 44 12.44 3.76 -7.10
C ARG A 44 11.56 3.55 -8.32
N MET A 45 10.63 4.46 -8.60
CA MET A 45 9.81 4.44 -9.80
C MET A 45 10.67 4.64 -11.05
N SER A 46 11.46 5.73 -11.09
CA SER A 46 12.34 6.07 -12.22
C SER A 46 13.32 4.93 -12.53
N GLN A 47 13.98 4.38 -11.50
CA GLN A 47 14.90 3.25 -11.66
C GLN A 47 14.21 1.98 -12.14
N THR A 48 12.98 1.71 -11.71
CA THR A 48 12.24 0.53 -12.15
C THR A 48 11.86 0.64 -13.62
N MET A 49 11.42 1.82 -14.06
CA MET A 49 11.17 2.10 -15.47
C MET A 49 12.44 1.99 -16.31
N LEU A 50 13.55 2.57 -15.84
CA LEU A 50 14.82 2.53 -16.55
C LEU A 50 15.32 1.09 -16.74
N ARG A 51 15.28 0.26 -15.69
CA ARG A 51 15.64 -1.16 -15.77
C ARG A 51 14.77 -1.93 -16.77
N GLU A 52 13.48 -1.65 -16.78
CA GLU A 52 12.54 -2.28 -17.72
C GLU A 52 12.85 -1.89 -19.17
N TYR A 53 13.13 -0.61 -19.41
CA TYR A 53 13.47 -0.09 -20.73
C TYR A 53 14.82 -0.60 -21.20
N GLN A 54 15.83 -0.62 -20.34
CA GLN A 54 17.12 -1.24 -20.65
C GLN A 54 16.95 -2.71 -21.06
N ARG A 55 16.17 -3.48 -20.29
CA ARG A 55 15.95 -4.91 -20.58
C ARG A 55 15.22 -5.13 -21.90
N ARG A 56 14.15 -4.38 -22.17
CA ARG A 56 13.26 -4.62 -23.32
C ARG A 56 13.71 -3.93 -24.59
N LEU A 57 14.29 -2.74 -24.48
CA LEU A 57 14.71 -1.92 -25.62
C LEU A 57 16.20 -2.05 -25.91
N LYS A 58 16.98 -2.71 -25.04
CA LYS A 58 18.43 -2.89 -25.17
C LYS A 58 19.16 -1.56 -25.35
N LEU A 59 18.87 -0.60 -24.47
CA LEU A 59 19.40 0.76 -24.54
C LEU A 59 20.93 0.77 -24.50
N THR A 60 21.57 1.59 -25.35
CA THR A 60 23.01 1.86 -25.28
C THR A 60 23.36 2.74 -24.07
N PRO A 61 24.63 2.79 -23.62
CA PRO A 61 25.05 3.67 -22.52
C PRO A 61 24.64 5.15 -22.73
N GLU A 62 24.79 5.66 -23.95
CA GLU A 62 24.45 7.04 -24.32
C GLU A 62 22.93 7.29 -24.34
N GLN A 63 22.14 6.24 -24.60
CA GLN A 63 20.68 6.33 -24.48
C GLN A 63 20.25 6.32 -23.02
N VAL A 64 20.89 5.50 -22.17
CA VAL A 64 20.64 5.45 -20.74
C VAL A 64 20.93 6.80 -20.09
N GLU A 65 22.07 7.41 -20.43
CA GLU A 65 22.45 8.75 -19.94
C GLU A 65 21.41 9.81 -20.29
N ARG A 66 20.85 9.76 -21.49
CA ARG A 66 19.80 10.70 -21.95
C ARG A 66 18.41 10.42 -21.36
N ILE A 67 18.06 9.15 -21.16
CA ILE A 67 16.71 8.74 -20.69
C ILE A 67 16.59 8.84 -19.17
N SER A 68 17.66 8.57 -18.42
CA SER A 68 17.66 8.62 -16.95
C SER A 68 17.07 9.92 -16.37
N PRO A 69 17.52 11.13 -16.77
CA PRO A 69 16.97 12.38 -16.22
C PRO A 69 15.49 12.59 -16.60
N ILE A 70 15.04 12.09 -17.76
CA ILE A 70 13.63 12.16 -18.16
C ILE A 70 12.76 11.36 -17.18
N LEU A 71 13.19 10.14 -16.85
CA LEU A 71 12.47 9.26 -15.92
C LEU A 71 12.52 9.77 -14.48
N GLN A 72 13.64 10.36 -14.05
CA GLN A 72 13.74 10.99 -12.73
C GLN A 72 12.78 12.17 -12.59
N ARG A 73 12.76 13.09 -13.57
CA ARG A 73 11.80 14.20 -13.59
C ARG A 73 10.36 13.71 -13.59
N THR A 74 10.05 12.71 -14.42
CA THR A 74 8.71 12.09 -14.47
C THR A 74 8.32 11.48 -13.11
N GLY A 75 9.25 10.83 -12.42
CA GLY A 75 9.07 10.32 -11.06
C GLY A 75 8.68 11.41 -10.07
N SER A 76 9.46 12.48 -10.04
CA SER A 76 9.22 13.63 -9.16
C SER A 76 7.89 14.34 -9.46
N GLU A 77 7.56 14.57 -10.72
CA GLU A 77 6.28 15.19 -11.12
C GLU A 77 5.08 14.34 -10.69
N MET A 78 5.14 13.02 -10.92
CA MET A 78 4.08 12.09 -10.49
C MET A 78 3.92 12.06 -8.96
N TRP A 79 5.02 12.16 -8.22
CA TRP A 79 4.99 12.24 -6.77
C TRP A 79 4.33 13.53 -6.29
N ASN A 80 4.75 14.68 -6.83
CA ASN A 80 4.19 15.99 -6.47
C ASN A 80 2.68 16.04 -6.74
N LEU A 81 2.24 15.57 -7.92
CA LEU A 81 0.82 15.52 -8.27
C LEU A 81 0.02 14.65 -7.28
N ARG A 82 0.56 13.50 -6.87
CA ARG A 82 -0.09 12.63 -5.87
C ARG A 82 -0.20 13.30 -4.51
N THR A 83 0.84 13.98 -4.05
CA THR A 83 0.86 14.70 -2.78
C THR A 83 -0.17 15.83 -2.78
N GLU A 84 -0.20 16.62 -3.85
CA GLU A 84 -1.18 17.69 -4.04
C GLU A 84 -2.62 17.16 -4.04
N MET A 85 -2.91 16.15 -4.88
CA MET A 85 -4.25 15.55 -4.95
C MET A 85 -4.68 14.95 -3.61
N SER A 86 -3.75 14.36 -2.86
CA SER A 86 -4.03 13.80 -1.53
C SER A 86 -4.41 14.89 -0.54
N GLY A 87 -3.69 16.02 -0.53
CA GLY A 87 -4.03 17.19 0.28
C GLY A 87 -5.42 17.75 -0.08
N ARG A 88 -5.68 17.93 -1.38
CA ARG A 88 -6.98 18.42 -1.88
C ARG A 88 -8.13 17.48 -1.53
N THR A 89 -7.92 16.17 -1.66
CA THR A 89 -8.94 15.16 -1.31
C THR A 89 -9.28 15.22 0.17
N LEU A 90 -8.27 15.32 1.05
CA LEU A 90 -8.49 15.45 2.48
C LEU A 90 -9.26 16.73 2.82
N GLN A 91 -8.95 17.83 2.14
CA GLN A 91 -9.66 19.09 2.31
C GLN A 91 -11.14 18.98 1.91
N VAL A 92 -11.44 18.38 0.76
CA VAL A 92 -12.82 18.16 0.29
C VAL A 92 -13.61 17.31 1.29
N ILE A 93 -13.01 16.22 1.79
CA ILE A 93 -13.64 15.36 2.80
C ILE A 93 -13.90 16.15 4.10
N ARG A 94 -12.93 16.96 4.55
CA ARG A 94 -13.08 17.77 5.76
C ARG A 94 -14.22 18.77 5.63
N LEU A 95 -14.31 19.47 4.50
CA LEU A 95 -15.40 20.43 4.24
C LEU A 95 -16.76 19.73 4.25
N ALA A 96 -16.88 18.58 3.57
CA ALA A 96 -18.11 17.80 3.58
C ALA A 96 -18.50 17.34 5.00
N HIS A 97 -17.54 16.96 5.83
CA HIS A 97 -17.80 16.61 7.23
C HIS A 97 -18.27 17.81 8.05
N ASP A 98 -17.67 18.99 7.87
CA ASP A 98 -18.08 20.21 8.57
C ASP A 98 -19.51 20.62 8.17
N GLU A 99 -19.83 20.55 6.87
CA GLU A 99 -21.17 20.81 6.33
C GLU A 99 -22.21 19.84 6.90
N ILE A 100 -21.93 18.52 6.84
CA ILE A 100 -22.83 17.51 7.40
C ILE A 100 -23.02 17.73 8.90
N ALA A 101 -21.95 18.00 9.66
CA ALA A 101 -22.05 18.21 11.10
C ALA A 101 -22.91 19.44 11.47
N GLY A 102 -22.98 20.45 10.58
CA GLY A 102 -23.86 21.61 10.74
C GLY A 102 -25.35 21.25 10.74
N GLU A 103 -25.75 20.25 9.96
CA GLU A 103 -27.14 19.81 9.79
C GLU A 103 -27.62 18.82 10.88
N LEU A 104 -26.72 18.34 11.74
CA LEU A 104 -27.01 17.31 12.72
C LEU A 104 -27.40 17.87 14.09
N THR A 105 -28.21 17.13 14.85
CA THR A 105 -28.42 17.41 16.28
C THR A 105 -27.13 17.16 17.08
N PRO A 106 -26.99 17.72 18.30
CA PRO A 106 -25.84 17.45 19.17
C PRO A 106 -25.56 15.96 19.36
N GLU A 107 -26.60 15.15 19.57
CA GLU A 107 -26.48 13.70 19.78
C GLU A 107 -26.03 12.98 18.50
N GLN A 108 -26.57 13.39 17.34
CA GLN A 108 -26.17 12.84 16.04
C GLN A 108 -24.72 13.19 15.67
N ARG A 109 -24.21 14.35 16.09
CA ARG A 109 -22.81 14.75 15.86
C ARG A 109 -21.82 13.82 16.57
N GLU A 110 -22.14 13.38 17.77
CA GLU A 110 -21.30 12.44 18.52
C GLU A 110 -21.21 11.08 17.80
N GLU A 111 -22.35 10.56 17.33
CA GLU A 111 -22.40 9.33 16.54
C GLU A 111 -21.66 9.49 15.20
N PHE A 112 -21.85 10.61 14.51
CA PHE A 112 -21.16 10.90 13.25
C PHE A 112 -19.64 10.94 13.42
N ALA A 113 -19.14 11.52 14.53
CA ALA A 113 -17.73 11.51 14.85
C ALA A 113 -17.21 10.08 15.09
N ARG A 114 -17.98 9.23 15.78
CA ARG A 114 -17.64 7.82 16.01
C ARG A 114 -17.55 7.04 14.70
N VAL A 115 -18.57 7.12 13.84
CA VAL A 115 -18.60 6.45 12.53
C VAL A 115 -17.39 6.83 11.68
N ASN A 116 -17.06 8.13 11.62
CA ASN A 116 -15.92 8.63 10.87
C ASN A 116 -14.57 8.14 11.43
N LYS A 117 -14.46 8.03 12.76
CA LYS A 117 -13.27 7.49 13.41
C LYS A 117 -13.08 6.01 13.10
N GLU A 118 -14.14 5.20 13.23
CA GLU A 118 -14.11 3.76 12.91
C GLU A 118 -13.75 3.52 11.45
N MET A 119 -14.31 4.30 10.53
CA MET A 119 -14.00 4.22 9.12
C MET A 119 -12.52 4.55 8.86
N ARG A 120 -11.98 5.59 9.52
CA ARG A 120 -10.56 5.94 9.43
C ARG A 120 -9.65 4.82 9.95
N GLU A 121 -10.02 4.17 11.05
CA GLU A 121 -9.25 3.06 11.62
C GLU A 121 -9.31 1.80 10.74
N ARG A 122 -10.48 1.48 10.18
CA ARG A 122 -10.67 0.35 9.25
C ARG A 122 -9.88 0.52 7.95
N TYR A 123 -9.82 1.73 7.42
CA TYR A 123 -9.13 2.05 6.17
C TYR A 123 -7.73 2.63 6.35
N ARG A 124 -7.19 2.65 7.57
CA ARG A 124 -5.80 3.04 7.80
C ARG A 124 -4.92 2.06 7.02
N PRO A 125 -4.21 2.47 5.95
CA PRO A 125 -3.29 1.57 5.27
C PRO A 125 -2.28 1.08 6.31
N PRO A 126 -1.82 -0.19 6.25
CA PRO A 126 -0.74 -0.64 7.11
C PRO A 126 0.45 0.30 6.88
N GLY A 127 0.67 1.20 7.84
CA GLY A 127 1.71 2.20 7.75
C GLY A 127 3.08 1.51 7.67
N PRO A 128 4.11 2.18 7.14
CA PRO A 128 5.47 1.72 7.38
C PRO A 128 5.64 1.57 8.89
N LYS A 129 6.11 0.40 9.36
CA LYS A 129 6.54 0.26 10.75
C LYS A 129 7.68 1.25 10.96
N GLY A 130 7.36 2.42 11.53
CA GLY A 130 8.36 3.38 11.96
C GLY A 130 9.22 2.76 13.07
N PRO A 131 10.48 3.18 13.26
CA PRO A 131 11.42 2.49 14.14
C PRO A 131 11.08 2.57 15.64
N PHE A 132 9.98 3.20 16.03
CA PHE A 132 9.69 3.53 17.42
C PHE A 132 8.23 3.20 17.78
N GLN A 133 7.99 1.92 18.08
CA GLN A 133 6.94 1.51 19.01
C GLN A 133 7.59 0.54 20.00
N LYS A 134 8.15 1.13 21.07
CA LYS A 134 8.35 0.46 22.36
C LYS A 134 7.46 1.20 23.35
N GLY A 135 6.49 0.47 23.88
CA GLY A 135 5.69 0.77 25.05
C GLY A 135 5.35 -0.58 25.66
#